data_AF-A0A6A5VVX9-F1
#
_entry.id   AF-A0A6A5VVX9-F1
#
_cell.length_a   1.000
_cell.length_b   1.000
_cell.length_c   1.000
_cell.angle_alpha   90.00
_cell.angle_beta   90.00
_cell.angle_gamma   90.00
#
_symmetry.space_group_name_H-M   'P 1'
#
loop_
_entity.id
_entity.type
_entity.pdbx_description
1 polymer ?
#
loop_
_entity_poly.entity_id
_entity_poly.type
_entity_poly.pdbx_seq_one_letter_code
_entity_poly.pdbx_strand_id
1 'polypeptide(L)'
;MPRQTSHKNRAQEEGAMVAQFDELQKYLYKRKATDQLDLLPSASKLHFEDMRFGSLGGSDRKWVSKQLFLGEGRDWAMWAILETSNRGGVSFVLEQFHGGERRAQMLDNANGLEIMYPFRAVSENRYSARQLEVLVAYFFLEAGHSTRVFPPTSANVSFKAFAACLMAIEKFYQDNGGKLASGIAARTELIYSRYRQHPWGLRSRPNKNPRARGGARCGR
;
A
#
# COMPACT_ATOMS: atom_id res chain seq x y z
N MET A 1 -0.33 25.54 -35.77
CA MET A 1 0.63 26.27 -34.90
C MET A 1 0.54 25.69 -33.48
N PRO A 2 1.64 25.52 -32.73
CA PRO A 2 2.51 24.33 -32.82
C PRO A 2 2.40 23.36 -31.63
N ARG A 3 2.42 22.04 -31.93
CA ARG A 3 2.56 20.89 -31.00
C ARG A 3 4.01 20.70 -30.51
N GLN A 4 4.66 21.75 -29.99
CA GLN A 4 6.07 21.67 -29.52
C GLN A 4 6.24 21.69 -27.99
N THR A 5 5.18 21.87 -27.21
CA THR A 5 5.23 21.88 -25.74
C THR A 5 5.27 20.48 -25.11
N SER A 6 4.82 19.44 -25.84
CA SER A 6 4.64 18.10 -25.27
C SER A 6 5.96 17.35 -24.97
N HIS A 7 7.03 17.58 -25.74
CA HIS A 7 8.29 16.84 -25.56
C HIS A 7 9.19 17.45 -24.48
N LYS A 8 9.18 18.78 -24.31
CA LYS A 8 9.96 19.44 -23.25
C LYS A 8 9.43 19.11 -21.85
N ASN A 9 8.11 19.02 -21.70
CA ASN A 9 7.49 18.67 -20.42
C ASN A 9 7.79 17.23 -20.01
N ARG A 10 7.77 16.29 -20.98
CA ARG A 10 8.04 14.88 -20.70
C ARG A 10 9.46 14.60 -20.20
N ALA A 11 10.48 15.20 -20.83
CA ALA A 11 11.87 15.04 -20.39
C ALA A 11 12.11 15.65 -18.99
N GLN A 12 11.46 16.79 -18.70
CA GLN A 12 11.52 17.44 -17.40
C GLN A 12 10.81 16.62 -16.31
N GLU A 13 9.67 16.01 -16.65
CA GLU A 13 8.91 15.12 -15.77
C GLU A 13 9.68 13.83 -15.47
N GLU A 14 10.25 13.18 -16.49
CA GLU A 14 11.09 11.99 -16.32
C GLU A 14 12.31 12.28 -15.45
N GLY A 15 12.97 13.44 -15.63
CA GLY A 15 14.08 13.87 -14.76
C GLY A 15 13.68 14.10 -13.30
N ALA A 16 12.49 14.64 -13.05
CA ALA A 16 11.99 14.89 -11.68
C ALA A 16 11.68 13.59 -10.93
N MET A 17 11.11 12.59 -11.63
CA MET A 17 10.86 11.26 -11.09
C MET A 17 12.15 10.56 -10.65
N VAL A 18 13.14 10.50 -11.55
CA VAL A 18 14.44 9.88 -11.28
C VAL A 18 15.10 10.54 -10.07
N ALA A 19 15.04 11.88 -9.98
CA ALA A 19 15.60 12.61 -8.85
C ALA A 19 14.96 12.25 -7.49
N GLN A 20 13.62 12.21 -7.40
CA GLN A 20 12.94 11.86 -6.13
C GLN A 20 13.17 10.40 -5.74
N PHE A 21 13.15 9.49 -6.71
CA PHE A 21 13.39 8.07 -6.46
C PHE A 21 14.82 7.83 -5.98
N ASP A 22 15.80 8.43 -6.65
CA ASP A 22 17.21 8.37 -6.27
C ASP A 22 17.46 8.96 -4.88
N GLU A 23 16.80 10.05 -4.53
CA GLU A 23 16.91 10.67 -3.21
C GLU A 23 16.40 9.75 -2.11
N LEU A 24 15.26 9.10 -2.33
CA LEU A 24 14.70 8.09 -1.42
C LEU A 24 15.65 6.88 -1.27
N GLN A 25 16.17 6.36 -2.38
CA GLN A 25 17.14 5.25 -2.37
C GLN A 25 18.40 5.60 -1.57
N LYS A 26 18.97 6.79 -1.81
CA LYS A 26 20.12 7.30 -1.05
C LYS A 26 19.81 7.45 0.43
N TYR A 27 18.61 7.93 0.77
CA TYR A 27 18.16 8.06 2.15
C TYR A 27 18.08 6.70 2.85
N LEU A 28 17.50 5.69 2.20
CA LEU A 28 17.37 4.34 2.72
C LEU A 28 18.73 3.64 2.84
N TYR A 29 19.61 3.82 1.86
CA TYR A 29 20.98 3.30 1.91
C TYR A 29 21.76 3.83 3.12
N LYS A 30 21.69 5.15 3.38
CA LYS A 30 22.29 5.76 4.59
C LYS A 30 21.76 5.16 5.90
N ARG A 31 20.53 4.65 5.88
CA ARG A 31 19.89 3.97 7.02
C ARG A 31 20.09 2.45 7.03
N LYS A 32 20.83 1.88 6.08
CA LYS A 32 20.99 0.43 5.88
C LYS A 32 19.65 -0.30 5.68
N ALA A 33 18.69 0.36 5.05
CA ALA A 33 17.35 -0.16 4.77
C ALA A 33 17.24 -0.87 3.40
N THR A 34 18.36 -1.23 2.77
CA THR A 34 18.36 -1.93 1.46
C THR A 34 17.66 -3.28 1.54
N ASP A 35 17.91 -4.03 2.61
CA ASP A 35 17.30 -5.35 2.83
C ASP A 35 15.77 -5.24 3.02
N GLN A 36 15.30 -4.07 3.46
CA GLN A 36 13.88 -3.81 3.62
C GLN A 36 13.17 -3.54 2.28
N LEU A 37 13.87 -3.00 1.27
CA LEU A 37 13.32 -2.84 -0.07
C LEU A 37 13.09 -4.18 -0.76
N ASP A 38 13.92 -5.19 -0.46
CA ASP A 38 13.72 -6.56 -0.96
C ASP A 38 12.44 -7.22 -0.40
N LEU A 39 11.89 -6.71 0.70
CA LEU A 39 10.61 -7.18 1.27
C LEU A 39 9.38 -6.67 0.52
N LEU A 40 9.56 -5.62 -0.30
CA LEU A 40 8.49 -5.08 -1.12
C LEU A 40 8.42 -5.82 -2.47
N PRO A 41 7.22 -6.07 -3.01
CA PRO A 41 7.10 -6.49 -4.40
C PRO A 41 7.57 -5.36 -5.32
N SER A 42 8.24 -5.70 -6.41
CA SER A 42 8.54 -4.73 -7.47
C SER A 42 7.24 -4.14 -8.03
N ALA A 43 7.25 -2.87 -8.41
CA ALA A 43 6.09 -2.19 -9.00
C ALA A 43 5.44 -2.96 -10.19
N SER A 44 6.23 -3.69 -10.97
CA SER A 44 5.77 -4.54 -12.09
C SER A 44 4.86 -5.71 -11.68
N LYS A 45 4.89 -6.12 -10.41
CA LYS A 45 4.05 -7.19 -9.85
C LYS A 45 2.73 -6.64 -9.28
N LEU A 46 2.61 -5.33 -9.16
CA LEU A 46 1.41 -4.67 -8.68
C LEU A 46 0.43 -4.45 -9.82
N HIS A 47 -0.85 -4.41 -9.47
CA HIS A 47 -1.92 -4.22 -10.44
C HIS A 47 -2.35 -2.75 -10.50
N PHE A 48 -2.03 -2.10 -11.61
CA PHE A 48 -2.44 -0.74 -11.92
C PHE A 48 -3.47 -0.74 -13.06
N GLU A 49 -4.54 0.03 -12.90
CA GLU A 49 -5.56 0.21 -13.92
C GLU A 49 -5.74 1.69 -14.29
N ASP A 50 -6.35 1.94 -15.46
CA ASP A 50 -6.82 3.28 -15.78
C ASP A 50 -7.88 3.72 -14.76
N MET A 51 -7.80 4.99 -14.37
CA MET A 51 -8.64 5.56 -13.33
C MET A 51 -10.09 5.63 -13.80
N ARG A 52 -10.97 4.89 -13.12
CA ARG A 52 -12.41 4.80 -13.44
C ARG A 52 -13.27 5.74 -12.60
N PHE A 53 -12.69 6.28 -11.53
CA PHE A 53 -13.40 6.96 -10.45
C PHE A 53 -13.23 8.49 -10.46
N GLY A 54 -12.87 9.08 -11.61
CA GLY A 54 -12.45 10.49 -11.70
C GLY A 54 -13.49 11.52 -11.28
N SER A 55 -14.76 11.12 -11.24
CA SER A 55 -15.90 11.95 -10.79
C SER A 55 -16.25 11.80 -9.30
N LEU A 56 -15.59 10.90 -8.55
CA LEU A 56 -15.90 10.67 -7.12
C LEU A 56 -15.34 11.76 -6.19
N GLY A 57 -14.51 12.67 -6.70
CA GLY A 57 -14.00 13.82 -5.96
C GLY A 57 -14.73 15.12 -6.33
N GLY A 58 -14.78 16.09 -5.40
CA GLY A 58 -15.21 17.45 -5.73
C GLY A 58 -14.40 18.04 -6.90
N SER A 59 -14.95 19.05 -7.57
CA SER A 59 -14.45 19.64 -8.83
C SER A 59 -12.97 20.04 -8.85
N ASP A 60 -12.36 20.22 -7.67
CA ASP A 60 -11.02 20.78 -7.52
C ASP A 60 -9.93 19.72 -7.39
N ARG A 61 -10.29 18.43 -7.26
CA ARG A 61 -9.30 17.36 -7.13
C ARG A 61 -8.82 16.89 -8.51
N LYS A 62 -7.50 16.89 -8.69
CA LYS A 62 -6.83 16.33 -9.86
C LYS A 62 -6.10 15.05 -9.45
N TRP A 63 -6.18 14.04 -10.30
CA TRP A 63 -5.72 12.69 -10.03
C TRP A 63 -4.71 12.23 -11.08
N VAL A 64 -3.85 11.28 -10.72
CA VAL A 64 -3.10 10.50 -11.70
C VAL A 64 -4.07 9.63 -12.49
N SER A 65 -3.76 9.37 -13.76
CA SER A 65 -4.59 8.56 -14.66
C SER A 65 -4.65 7.08 -14.29
N LYS A 66 -3.89 6.65 -13.27
CA LYS A 66 -3.79 5.27 -12.82
C LYS A 66 -4.30 5.14 -11.38
N GLN A 67 -4.87 3.98 -11.09
CA GLN A 67 -5.26 3.54 -9.75
C GLN A 67 -4.53 2.24 -9.40
N LEU A 68 -4.13 2.09 -8.14
CA LEU A 68 -3.44 0.92 -7.61
C LEU A 68 -4.44 0.03 -6.88
N PHE A 69 -4.48 -1.25 -7.22
CA PHE A 69 -5.29 -2.23 -6.51
C PHE A 69 -4.67 -2.60 -5.15
N LEU A 70 -5.46 -2.52 -4.08
CA LEU A 70 -5.03 -2.84 -2.72
C LEU A 70 -5.62 -4.15 -2.19
N GLY A 71 -6.65 -4.71 -2.81
CA GLY A 71 -7.25 -5.97 -2.39
C GLY A 71 -8.73 -6.07 -2.75
N GLU A 72 -9.28 -7.27 -2.63
CA GLU A 72 -10.70 -7.54 -2.84
C GLU A 72 -11.20 -8.61 -1.87
N GLY A 73 -12.51 -8.58 -1.64
CA GLY A 73 -13.27 -9.62 -1.00
C GLY A 73 -14.34 -10.16 -1.93
N ARG A 74 -15.34 -10.82 -1.36
CA ARG A 74 -16.42 -11.44 -2.15
C ARG A 74 -17.26 -10.42 -2.91
N ASP A 75 -17.50 -9.28 -2.30
CA ASP A 75 -18.46 -8.26 -2.71
C ASP A 75 -17.85 -6.85 -2.66
N TRP A 76 -16.52 -6.74 -2.62
CA TRP A 76 -15.84 -5.45 -2.64
C TRP A 76 -14.44 -5.52 -3.25
N ALA A 77 -13.95 -4.39 -3.75
CA ALA A 77 -12.58 -4.15 -4.18
C ALA A 77 -12.08 -2.81 -3.61
N MET A 78 -10.80 -2.73 -3.29
CA MET A 78 -10.15 -1.54 -2.74
C MET A 78 -9.09 -1.03 -3.71
N TRP A 79 -9.13 0.28 -3.95
CA TRP A 79 -8.22 0.98 -4.82
C TRP A 79 -7.58 2.16 -4.10
N ALA A 80 -6.38 2.52 -4.50
CA ALA A 80 -5.74 3.77 -4.12
C ALA A 80 -5.46 4.62 -5.36
N ILE A 81 -5.66 5.93 -5.20
CA ILE A 81 -5.49 6.92 -6.26
C ILE A 81 -4.59 8.03 -5.74
N LEU A 82 -3.60 8.41 -6.54
CA LEU A 82 -2.71 9.51 -6.20
C LEU A 82 -3.28 10.85 -6.67
N GLU A 83 -3.36 11.81 -5.77
CA GLU A 83 -3.69 13.21 -6.07
C GLU A 83 -2.50 13.95 -6.65
N THR A 84 -2.72 14.66 -7.76
CA THR A 84 -1.72 15.53 -8.40
C THR A 84 -1.78 16.98 -7.87
N SER A 85 -2.63 17.25 -6.88
CA SER A 85 -2.76 18.57 -6.27
C SER A 85 -1.46 18.98 -5.56
N ASN A 86 -1.24 20.29 -5.36
CA ASN A 86 -0.03 20.83 -4.73
C ASN A 86 0.27 20.27 -3.33
N ARG A 87 -0.76 19.75 -2.64
CA ARG A 87 -0.59 19.12 -1.32
C ARG A 87 -0.09 17.68 -1.44
N GLY A 88 -0.37 17.02 -2.56
CA GLY A 88 -0.15 15.58 -2.73
C GLY A 88 -1.01 14.78 -1.75
N GLY A 89 -1.47 13.60 -2.15
CA GLY A 89 -2.29 12.79 -1.28
C GLY A 89 -2.62 11.46 -1.92
N VAL A 90 -2.92 10.47 -1.08
CA VAL A 90 -3.49 9.20 -1.53
C VAL A 90 -4.92 9.17 -1.04
N SER A 91 -5.85 9.03 -1.97
CA SER A 91 -7.25 8.73 -1.64
C SER A 91 -7.50 7.25 -1.84
N PHE A 92 -8.38 6.69 -1.00
CA PHE A 92 -8.78 5.30 -1.08
C PHE A 92 -10.21 5.21 -1.61
N VAL A 93 -10.48 4.22 -2.44
CA VAL A 93 -11.81 3.99 -3.02
C VAL A 93 -12.22 2.55 -2.75
N LEU A 94 -13.34 2.41 -2.04
CA LEU A 94 -14.02 1.13 -1.85
C LEU A 94 -15.09 0.99 -2.94
N GLU A 95 -14.93 -0.01 -3.80
CA GLU A 95 -15.94 -0.43 -4.76
C GLU A 95 -16.70 -1.62 -4.18
N GLN A 96 -18.03 -1.56 -4.09
CA GLN A 96 -18.89 -2.62 -3.60
C GLN A 96 -19.73 -3.20 -4.75
N PHE A 97 -19.88 -4.53 -4.75
CA PHE A 97 -20.61 -5.31 -5.74
C PHE A 97 -21.87 -5.89 -5.12
N HIS A 98 -23.05 -5.31 -5.41
CA HIS A 98 -24.31 -5.82 -4.87
C HIS A 98 -25.36 -5.99 -5.97
N GLY A 99 -25.85 -7.21 -6.17
CA GLY A 99 -26.94 -7.48 -7.11
C GLY A 99 -26.67 -7.11 -8.57
N GLY A 100 -25.39 -7.08 -8.99
CA GLY A 100 -24.98 -6.63 -10.33
C GLY A 100 -24.71 -5.13 -10.43
N GLU A 101 -25.03 -4.34 -9.40
CA GLU A 101 -24.62 -2.94 -9.29
C GLU A 101 -23.20 -2.82 -8.72
N ARG A 102 -22.47 -1.82 -9.21
CA ARG A 102 -21.17 -1.41 -8.66
C ARG A 102 -21.32 -0.01 -8.07
N ARG A 103 -20.97 0.14 -6.79
CA ARG A 103 -20.98 1.43 -6.10
C ARG A 103 -19.59 1.73 -5.58
N ALA A 104 -19.06 2.88 -5.94
CA ALA A 104 -17.74 3.31 -5.49
C ALA A 104 -17.87 4.45 -4.50
N GLN A 105 -17.16 4.34 -3.38
CA GLN A 105 -17.13 5.32 -2.30
C GLN A 105 -15.67 5.70 -2.01
N MET A 106 -15.39 7.00 -1.99
CA MET A 106 -14.10 7.50 -1.52
C MET A 106 -14.06 7.45 0.02
N LEU A 107 -12.94 6.99 0.56
CA LEU A 107 -12.71 6.86 1.99
C LEU A 107 -11.62 7.83 2.44
N ASP A 108 -11.79 8.41 3.63
CA ASP A 108 -10.80 9.30 4.24
C ASP A 108 -9.55 8.56 4.70
N ASN A 109 -9.67 7.27 5.03
CA ASN A 109 -8.55 6.38 5.34
C ASN A 109 -8.94 4.92 5.05
N ALA A 110 -7.92 4.05 4.91
CA ALA A 110 -8.09 2.62 4.72
C ALA A 110 -7.81 1.80 6.00
N ASN A 111 -7.88 2.41 7.18
CA ASN A 111 -7.51 1.74 8.42
C ASN A 111 -8.53 0.67 8.80
N GLY A 112 -8.04 -0.49 9.23
CA GLY A 112 -8.91 -1.61 9.63
C GLY A 112 -9.64 -2.29 8.47
N LEU A 113 -9.35 -1.92 7.22
CA LEU A 113 -9.86 -2.61 6.04
C LEU A 113 -8.98 -3.82 5.75
N GLU A 114 -9.62 -4.89 5.30
CA GLU A 114 -8.89 -6.07 4.82
C GLU A 114 -8.26 -5.70 3.47
N ILE A 115 -6.95 -5.56 3.42
CA ILE A 115 -6.19 -5.27 2.19
C ILE A 115 -5.04 -6.27 2.08
N MET A 116 -4.42 -6.37 0.91
CA MET A 116 -3.35 -7.34 0.67
C MET A 116 -2.03 -6.91 1.33
N TYR A 117 -1.14 -7.87 1.55
CA TYR A 117 0.25 -7.58 1.87
C TYR A 117 0.93 -6.88 0.68
N PRO A 118 1.81 -5.87 0.88
CA PRO A 118 2.32 -5.37 2.16
C PRO A 118 1.46 -4.29 2.83
N PHE A 119 0.43 -3.78 2.18
CA PHE A 119 -0.40 -2.67 2.67
C PHE A 119 -1.05 -2.98 4.03
N ARG A 120 -1.47 -4.23 4.23
CA ARG A 120 -2.07 -4.68 5.49
C ARG A 120 -1.19 -4.43 6.70
N ALA A 121 0.11 -4.73 6.58
CA ALA A 121 1.05 -4.66 7.69
C ALA A 121 1.16 -3.24 8.29
N VAL A 122 0.86 -2.21 7.49
CA VAL A 122 0.85 -0.82 7.96
C VAL A 122 -0.53 -0.30 8.30
N SER A 123 -1.62 -0.96 7.90
CA SER A 123 -3.00 -0.53 8.15
C SER A 123 -3.53 -0.77 9.57
N GLU A 124 -2.80 -1.54 10.40
CA GLU A 124 -3.28 -2.03 11.72
C GLU A 124 -2.99 -1.10 12.92
N ASN A 125 -2.24 0.01 12.76
CA ASN A 125 -1.86 0.94 13.85
C ASN A 125 -2.66 2.27 13.81
N ARG A 126 -2.61 3.13 14.83
CA ARG A 126 -3.20 4.49 14.80
C ARG A 126 -2.42 5.49 13.92
N TYR A 127 -1.14 5.22 13.67
CA TYR A 127 -0.25 6.00 12.78
C TYR A 127 -0.18 5.44 11.34
N SER A 128 -1.08 4.50 11.02
CA SER A 128 -1.13 3.68 9.82
C SER A 128 -1.43 4.45 8.54
N ALA A 129 -2.36 5.40 8.59
CA ALA A 129 -2.87 6.08 7.41
C ALA A 129 -1.73 6.74 6.63
N ARG A 130 -0.87 7.52 7.31
CA ARG A 130 0.26 8.17 6.66
C ARG A 130 1.31 7.20 6.14
N GLN A 131 1.56 6.10 6.85
CA GLN A 131 2.51 5.08 6.41
C GLN A 131 2.01 4.38 5.13
N LEU A 132 0.72 4.06 5.09
CA LEU A 132 0.06 3.48 3.93
C LEU A 132 0.05 4.45 2.75
N GLU A 133 -0.30 5.72 2.95
CA GLU A 133 -0.22 6.76 1.92
C GLU A 133 1.18 6.85 1.31
N VAL A 134 2.22 6.87 2.16
CA VAL A 134 3.61 6.98 1.71
C VAL A 134 4.07 5.72 0.96
N LEU A 135 3.64 4.53 1.41
CA LEU A 135 3.92 3.27 0.70
C LEU A 135 3.26 3.23 -0.67
N VAL A 136 2.00 3.65 -0.77
CA VAL A 136 1.29 3.75 -2.05
C VAL A 136 1.97 4.77 -2.95
N ALA A 137 2.27 5.95 -2.43
CA ALA A 137 2.97 7.01 -3.16
C ALA A 137 4.31 6.52 -3.72
N TYR A 138 5.06 5.73 -2.95
CA TYR A 138 6.28 5.07 -3.42
C TYR A 138 6.02 4.17 -4.63
N PHE A 139 5.01 3.30 -4.60
CA PHE A 139 4.73 2.42 -5.73
C PHE A 139 4.29 3.18 -7.00
N PHE A 140 3.57 4.30 -6.86
CA PHE A 140 3.28 5.18 -8.00
C PHE A 140 4.54 5.83 -8.59
N LEU A 141 5.50 6.21 -7.73
CA LEU A 141 6.80 6.74 -8.13
C LEU A 141 7.65 5.67 -8.82
N GLU A 142 7.75 4.48 -8.22
CA GLU A 142 8.52 3.34 -8.75
C GLU A 142 7.96 2.82 -10.09
N ALA A 143 6.63 2.77 -10.23
CA ALA A 143 5.96 2.39 -11.49
C ALA A 143 6.08 3.45 -12.60
N GLY A 144 6.59 4.64 -12.27
CA GLY A 144 6.65 5.78 -13.17
C GLY A 144 5.29 6.37 -13.57
N HIS A 145 4.28 6.17 -12.73
CA HIS A 145 2.96 6.76 -12.91
C HIS A 145 2.86 8.18 -12.35
N SER A 146 3.81 8.59 -11.50
CA SER A 146 3.94 9.96 -11.02
C SER A 146 5.40 10.33 -10.82
N THR A 147 5.70 11.61 -11.02
CA THR A 147 7.07 12.15 -10.93
C THR A 147 7.29 12.97 -9.67
N ARG A 148 6.20 13.30 -8.98
CA ARG A 148 6.21 14.09 -7.75
C ARG A 148 5.15 13.57 -6.80
N VAL A 149 5.57 12.68 -5.91
CA VAL A 149 4.68 12.05 -4.93
C VAL A 149 4.84 12.66 -3.54
N PHE A 150 5.97 13.32 -3.27
CA PHE A 150 6.21 14.06 -2.04
C PHE A 150 6.47 15.56 -2.35
N PRO A 151 5.74 16.49 -1.73
CA PRO A 151 6.10 17.90 -1.82
C PRO A 151 7.45 18.14 -1.14
N PRO A 152 8.32 19.02 -1.68
CA PRO A 152 9.68 19.26 -1.16
C PRO A 152 9.72 19.57 0.33
N THR A 153 8.74 20.33 0.83
CA THR A 153 8.62 20.71 2.24
C THR A 153 8.37 19.52 3.18
N SER A 154 7.86 18.41 2.66
CA SER A 154 7.50 17.20 3.42
C SER A 154 8.34 15.97 3.07
N ALA A 155 9.27 16.07 2.11
CA ALA A 155 10.02 14.93 1.60
C ALA A 155 10.76 14.19 2.71
N ASN A 156 11.48 14.91 3.57
CA ASN A 156 12.18 14.34 4.72
C ASN A 156 11.25 13.62 5.71
N VAL A 157 10.05 14.17 5.97
CA VAL A 157 9.05 13.54 6.84
C VAL A 157 8.50 12.27 6.19
N SER A 158 8.25 12.33 4.88
CA SER A 158 7.73 11.20 4.11
C SER A 158 8.76 10.07 3.99
N PHE A 159 10.04 10.38 3.76
CA PHE A 159 11.12 9.39 3.77
C PHE A 159 11.28 8.70 5.14
N LYS A 160 11.18 9.46 6.23
CA LYS A 160 11.15 8.90 7.59
C LYS A 160 9.93 7.99 7.80
N ALA A 161 8.75 8.41 7.34
CA ALA A 161 7.53 7.63 7.43
C ALA A 161 7.61 6.33 6.59
N PHE A 162 8.26 6.39 5.42
CA PHE A 162 8.51 5.21 4.58
C PHE A 162 9.43 4.21 5.27
N ALA A 163 10.53 4.67 5.89
CA ALA A 163 11.39 3.79 6.67
C ALA A 163 10.64 3.13 7.84
N ALA A 164 9.71 3.86 8.48
CA ALA A 164 8.85 3.29 9.52
C ALA A 164 7.85 2.25 8.97
N CYS A 165 7.33 2.47 7.76
CA CYS A 165 6.50 1.49 7.04
C CYS A 165 7.26 0.19 6.80
N LEU A 166 8.50 0.28 6.30
CA LEU A 166 9.35 -0.87 6.04
C LEU A 166 9.61 -1.71 7.30
N MET A 167 9.93 -1.07 8.43
CA MET A 167 10.09 -1.77 9.71
C MET A 167 8.80 -2.45 10.18
N ALA A 168 7.63 -1.84 9.95
CA ALA A 168 6.34 -2.45 10.30
C ALA A 168 6.06 -3.70 9.44
N ILE A 169 6.37 -3.64 8.14
CA ILE A 169 6.25 -4.77 7.21
C ILE A 169 7.20 -5.90 7.62
N GLU A 170 8.45 -5.57 7.91
CA GLU A 170 9.46 -6.52 8.39
C GLU A 170 9.00 -7.25 9.66
N LYS A 171 8.54 -6.48 10.66
CA LYS A 171 8.00 -7.04 11.90
C LYS A 171 6.80 -7.95 11.62
N PHE A 172 5.84 -7.50 10.81
CA PHE A 172 4.68 -8.31 10.46
C PHE A 172 5.07 -9.62 9.78
N TYR A 173 6.06 -9.58 8.87
CA TYR A 173 6.59 -10.77 8.20
C TYR A 173 7.23 -11.75 9.19
N GLN A 174 8.06 -11.24 10.11
CA GLN A 174 8.70 -12.05 11.16
C GLN A 174 7.68 -12.66 12.13
N ASP A 175 6.69 -11.89 12.59
CA ASP A 175 5.63 -12.34 13.49
C ASP A 175 4.80 -13.49 12.88
N ASN A 176 4.73 -13.58 11.56
CA ASN A 176 4.07 -14.65 10.82
C ASN A 176 5.01 -15.80 10.42
N GLY A 177 6.18 -15.92 11.06
CA GLY A 177 7.13 -17.01 10.86
C GLY A 177 8.08 -16.83 9.67
N GLY A 178 8.07 -15.66 9.03
CA GLY A 178 9.05 -15.29 8.02
C GLY A 178 10.45 -15.18 8.61
N LYS A 179 11.43 -15.79 7.96
CA LYS A 179 12.84 -15.60 8.32
C LYS A 179 13.46 -14.67 7.28
N LEU A 180 14.03 -13.56 7.73
CA LEU A 180 14.89 -12.75 6.87
C LEU A 180 16.15 -13.56 6.59
N ALA A 181 16.48 -13.74 5.31
CA ALA A 181 17.78 -14.31 4.97
C ALA A 181 18.86 -13.32 5.42
N SER A 182 19.81 -13.76 6.24
CA SER A 182 21.01 -12.99 6.57
C SER A 182 21.89 -12.91 5.32
N GLY A 183 21.51 -12.04 4.38
CA GLY A 183 22.13 -11.87 3.06
C GLY A 183 21.80 -13.01 2.08
N ILE A 184 20.98 -12.72 1.06
CA ILE A 184 20.87 -13.51 -0.18
C ILE A 184 20.49 -15.01 0.03
N ALA A 185 19.20 -15.33 0.20
CA ALA A 185 18.72 -16.67 -0.15
C ALA A 185 17.24 -16.64 -0.53
N ALA A 186 16.98 -16.96 -1.81
CA ALA A 186 15.68 -17.26 -2.41
C ALA A 186 14.76 -16.08 -2.77
N ARG A 187 15.32 -15.13 -3.53
CA ARG A 187 14.62 -14.50 -4.67
C ARG A 187 13.64 -15.47 -5.37
N THR A 188 12.37 -15.09 -5.46
CA THR A 188 11.46 -15.25 -6.64
C THR A 188 10.30 -16.30 -6.74
N GLU A 189 9.93 -17.20 -5.81
CA GLU A 189 8.83 -18.16 -6.18
C GLU A 189 7.68 -18.54 -5.21
N LEU A 190 7.60 -18.09 -3.95
CA LEU A 190 6.63 -18.72 -3.02
C LEU A 190 5.31 -17.99 -2.69
N ILE A 191 5.12 -16.70 -3.01
CA ILE A 191 3.95 -15.96 -2.51
C ILE A 191 2.79 -15.87 -3.51
N TYR A 192 3.05 -15.92 -4.83
CA TYR A 192 1.99 -15.86 -5.83
C TYR A 192 1.45 -17.23 -6.28
N SER A 193 2.13 -18.34 -5.99
CA SER A 193 1.68 -19.68 -6.41
C SER A 193 0.66 -20.33 -5.46
N ARG A 194 0.51 -19.86 -4.21
CA ARG A 194 -0.51 -20.37 -3.26
C ARG A 194 -1.80 -19.57 -3.18
N TYR A 195 -1.81 -18.28 -3.54
CA TYR A 195 -3.04 -17.48 -3.51
C TYR A 195 -3.99 -17.76 -4.68
N ARG A 196 -3.55 -18.51 -5.71
CA ARG A 196 -4.36 -18.86 -6.88
C ARG A 196 -5.25 -20.10 -6.70
N GLN A 197 -5.16 -20.84 -5.59
CA GLN A 197 -5.83 -22.16 -5.48
C GLN A 197 -6.92 -22.31 -4.40
N HIS A 198 -7.17 -21.35 -3.52
CA HIS A 198 -8.28 -21.47 -2.55
C HIS A 198 -9.01 -20.14 -2.29
N PRO A 199 -10.19 -19.91 -2.87
CA PRO A 199 -10.95 -18.66 -2.72
C PRO A 199 -11.80 -18.54 -1.44
N TRP A 200 -11.64 -19.40 -0.42
CA TRP A 200 -12.59 -19.40 0.72
C TRP A 200 -11.96 -19.78 2.07
N GLY A 201 -12.11 -18.91 3.07
CA GLY A 201 -12.39 -19.37 4.43
C GLY A 201 -11.53 -18.82 5.57
N LEU A 202 -11.63 -17.53 5.89
CA LEU A 202 -11.54 -17.10 7.29
C LEU A 202 -12.95 -17.00 7.89
N ARG A 203 -13.54 -18.18 8.11
CA ARG A 203 -14.64 -18.28 9.07
C ARG A 203 -14.07 -17.96 10.45
N SER A 204 -14.67 -16.96 11.09
CA SER A 204 -14.55 -16.69 12.51
C SER A 204 -14.68 -18.02 13.27
N ARG A 205 -13.67 -18.39 14.06
CA ARG A 205 -13.78 -19.49 15.02
C ARG A 205 -13.88 -18.95 16.44
N PRO A 206 -14.68 -19.63 17.28
CA PRO A 206 -15.24 -19.07 18.49
C PRO A 206 -14.22 -19.02 19.63
N ASN A 207 -14.40 -18.01 20.48
CA ASN A 207 -13.70 -17.81 21.74
C ASN A 207 -13.78 -19.09 22.60
N LYS A 208 -12.68 -19.85 22.68
CA LYS A 208 -12.47 -20.89 23.69
C LYS A 208 -11.64 -20.28 24.80
N ASN A 209 -12.32 -19.72 25.78
CA ASN A 209 -11.73 -19.29 27.04
C ASN A 209 -11.48 -20.52 27.93
N PRO A 210 -10.24 -20.93 28.23
CA PRO A 210 -9.97 -22.09 29.08
C PRO A 210 -9.50 -21.61 30.46
N ARG A 211 -10.38 -20.95 31.22
CA ARG A 211 -10.16 -20.68 32.65
C ARG A 211 -11.46 -20.60 33.43
N ALA A 212 -12.00 -21.76 33.80
CA ALA A 212 -12.88 -21.90 34.97
C ALA A 212 -13.06 -23.38 35.32
N ARG A 213 -12.03 -24.04 35.87
CA ARG A 213 -12.22 -25.20 36.76
C ARG A 213 -11.08 -25.31 37.78
N GLY A 214 -11.46 -25.41 39.05
CA GLY A 214 -10.64 -25.71 40.23
C GLY A 214 -10.90 -24.66 41.32
N GLY A 215 -11.49 -24.95 42.48
CA GLY A 215 -11.97 -26.19 43.07
C GLY A 215 -13.07 -25.88 44.11
N ALA A 216 -13.99 -26.82 44.33
CA ALA A 216 -14.01 -27.70 45.51
C ALA A 216 -14.56 -27.04 46.79
N ARG A 217 -15.78 -27.46 47.20
CA ARG A 217 -16.00 -28.19 48.47
C ARG A 217 -17.40 -28.81 48.50
N CYS A 218 -17.43 -30.12 48.72
CA CYS A 218 -18.59 -30.87 49.16
C CYS A 218 -18.60 -30.93 50.71
N GLY A 219 -19.81 -30.91 51.28
CA GLY A 219 -20.20 -31.67 52.48
C GLY A 219 -19.88 -31.07 53.85
N ARG A 220 -20.87 -30.53 54.55
CA ARG A 220 -21.87 -31.26 55.35
C ARG A 220 -23.03 -30.33 55.67
#